data_AF-A0AAJ6A7Y4-F1
#
_entry.id   AF-A0AAJ6A7Y4-F1
#
_cell.length_a   1.000
_cell.length_b   1.000
_cell.length_c   1.000
_cell.angle_alpha   90.00
_cell.angle_beta   90.00
_cell.angle_gamma   90.00
#
_symmetry.space_group_name_H-M   'P 1'
#
loop_
_entity.id
_entity.type
_entity.pdbx_description
1 polymer ?
#
loop_
_entity_poly.entity_id
_entity_poly.type
_entity_poly.pdbx_seq_one_letter_code
_entity_poly.pdbx_strand_id
1 'polypeptide(L)' 'MPLRLRKFIGMILLVLLVVIYAIVAMIVAVRTLGDQPGWVHFLYFLISGIIWVLPAMGIIKWMAGPRPQ' A
#
# COMPACT_ATOMS: atom_id res chain seq x y z
N MET A 1 -16.67 -4.68 -17.65
CA MET A 1 -17.20 -4.72 -16.27
C MET A 1 -18.01 -3.47 -16.00
N PRO A 2 -19.23 -3.55 -15.42
CA PRO A 2 -19.96 -2.36 -14.99
C PRO A 2 -19.11 -1.55 -14.00
N LEU A 3 -19.09 -0.22 -14.17
CA LEU A 3 -18.20 0.70 -13.45
C LEU A 3 -18.30 0.57 -11.91
N ARG A 4 -19.51 0.24 -11.41
CA ARG A 4 -19.80 0.03 -9.99
C ARG A 4 -19.06 -1.20 -9.42
N LEU A 5 -18.98 -2.30 -10.19
CA LEU A 5 -18.30 -3.52 -9.76
C LEU A 5 -16.78 -3.34 -9.72
N ARG A 6 -16.23 -2.61 -10.70
CA ARG A 6 -14.80 -2.26 -10.75
C ARG A 6 -14.36 -1.43 -9.54
N LYS A 7 -15.20 -0.46 -9.11
CA LYS A 7 -14.96 0.33 -7.89
C LYS A 7 -15.06 -0.51 -6.62
N PHE A 8 -16.01 -1.44 -6.55
CA PHE A 8 -16.14 -2.35 -5.40
C PHE A 8 -14.93 -3.27 -5.25
N ILE A 9 -14.51 -3.93 -6.34
CA ILE A 9 -13.32 -4.79 -6.35
C ILE A 9 -12.07 -3.99 -6.02
N GLY A 10 -11.92 -2.79 -6.59
CA GLY A 10 -10.75 -1.97 -6.34
C GLY A 10 -10.64 -1.48 -4.90
N MET A 11 -11.75 -1.19 -4.21
CA MET A 11 -11.71 -0.92 -2.77
C MET A 11 -11.21 -2.14 -1.98
N ILE A 12 -11.72 -3.33 -2.27
CA ILE A 12 -11.28 -4.56 -1.60
C ILE A 12 -9.79 -4.80 -1.85
N LEU A 13 -9.34 -4.63 -3.10
CA LEU A 13 -7.92 -4.75 -3.47
C LEU A 13 -7.05 -3.73 -2.74
N LEU A 14 -7.49 -2.49 -2.59
CA LEU A 14 -6.76 -1.48 -1.82
C LEU A 14 -6.61 -1.89 -0.35
N VAL A 15 -7.70 -2.35 0.28
CA VAL A 15 -7.67 -2.78 1.69
C VAL A 15 -6.74 -3.99 1.85
N LEU A 16 -6.88 -5.00 0.98
CA LEU A 16 -6.00 -6.17 0.98
C LEU A 16 -4.54 -5.77 0.79
N LEU A 17 -4.27 -4.85 -0.15
CA LEU A 17 -2.93 -4.36 -0.40
C LEU A 17 -2.34 -3.73 0.86
N VAL A 18 -3.07 -2.84 1.53
CA VAL A 18 -2.61 -2.17 2.75
C VAL A 18 -2.36 -3.18 3.87
N VAL A 19 -3.25 -4.14 4.08
CA VAL A 19 -3.11 -5.16 5.13
C VAL A 19 -1.89 -6.03 4.87
N ILE A 20 -1.75 -6.58 3.67
CA ILE A 20 -0.61 -7.43 3.30
C ILE A 20 0.69 -6.63 3.40
N TYR A 21 0.70 -5.41 2.89
CA TYR A 21 1.87 -4.55 2.93
C TYR A 21 2.30 -4.22 4.35
N ALA A 22 1.36 -3.87 5.23
CA ALA A 22 1.65 -3.57 6.63
C ALA A 22 2.22 -4.79 7.37
N ILE A 23 1.65 -5.98 7.13
CA ILE A 23 2.17 -7.23 7.71
C ILE A 23 3.59 -7.51 7.22
N VAL A 24 3.86 -7.38 5.92
CA VAL A 24 5.21 -7.57 5.37
C VAL A 24 6.19 -6.54 5.94
N ALA A 25 5.80 -5.26 5.98
CA ALA A 25 6.64 -4.19 6.52
C ALA A 25 6.95 -4.43 8.01
N MET A 26 5.98 -4.91 8.78
CA MET A 26 6.15 -5.29 10.19
C MET A 26 7.07 -6.49 10.35
N ILE A 27 6.89 -7.55 9.55
CA ILE A 27 7.74 -8.75 9.61
C ILE A 27 9.20 -8.37 9.33
N VAL A 28 9.43 -7.56 8.30
CA VAL A 28 10.76 -7.06 7.98
C VAL A 28 11.29 -6.21 9.14
N ALA A 29 10.49 -5.28 9.68
CA ALA A 29 10.89 -4.45 10.81
C ALA A 29 11.34 -5.28 12.02
N VAL A 30 10.55 -6.27 12.42
CA VAL A 30 10.87 -7.12 13.58
C VAL A 30 12.11 -7.99 13.31
N ARG A 31 12.30 -8.47 12.07
CA ARG A 31 13.42 -9.35 11.70
C ARG A 31 14.75 -8.62 11.54
N THR A 32 14.75 -7.38 11.05
CA THR A 32 15.98 -6.68 10.64
C THR A 32 16.30 -5.45 11.49
N LEU A 33 15.32 -4.88 12.20
CA LEU A 33 15.51 -3.65 12.97
C LEU A 33 15.47 -3.85 14.49
N GLY A 34 15.39 -5.09 15.01
CA GLY A 34 15.26 -5.35 16.46
C GLY A 34 16.30 -4.65 17.35
N ASP A 35 17.57 -4.61 16.92
CA ASP A 35 18.69 -4.00 17.66
C ASP A 35 19.07 -2.60 17.13
N GLN A 36 18.29 -2.04 16.19
CA GLN A 36 18.66 -0.80 15.53
C GLN A 36 18.19 0.43 16.31
N PRO A 37 18.89 1.57 16.18
CA PRO A 37 18.50 2.79 16.85
C PRO A 37 17.18 3.36 16.29
N GLY A 38 16.38 4.01 17.15
CA GLY A 38 15.01 4.46 16.85
C GLY A 38 14.86 5.33 15.60
N TRP A 39 15.89 6.08 15.20
CA TRP A 39 15.88 6.89 13.97
C TRP A 39 15.87 6.02 12.69
N VAL A 40 16.43 4.81 12.75
CA VAL A 40 16.41 3.84 11.64
C VAL A 40 15.01 3.26 11.49
N HIS A 41 14.32 2.96 12.59
CA HIS A 41 12.91 2.57 12.56
C HIS A 41 12.06 3.67 11.92
N PHE A 42 12.27 4.93 12.33
CA PHE A 42 11.56 6.07 11.75
C PHE A 42 11.76 6.17 10.24
N LEU A 43 13.00 6.14 9.76
CA LEU A 43 13.30 6.19 8.32
C LEU A 43 12.70 4.99 7.57
N TYR A 44 12.79 3.79 8.14
CA TYR A 44 12.22 2.59 7.54
C TYR A 44 10.70 2.72 7.35
N PHE A 45 9.98 3.12 8.39
CA PHE A 45 8.53 3.32 8.30
C PHE A 45 8.14 4.50 7.40
N LEU A 46 8.94 5.57 7.37
CA LEU A 46 8.73 6.70 6.46
C LEU A 46 8.87 6.27 5.00
N ILE A 47 9.95 5.58 4.64
CA ILE A 47 10.22 5.14 3.28
C ILE A 47 9.22 4.06 2.87
N SER A 48 8.97 3.08 3.73
CA SER A 48 7.93 2.07 3.54
C SER A 48 6.56 2.73 3.31
N GLY A 49 6.21 3.71 4.13
CA GLY A 49 5.01 4.53 4.00
C GLY A 49 4.90 5.30 2.68
N ILE A 50 6.00 5.59 2.00
CA ILE A 50 5.98 6.24 0.69
C ILE A 50 5.89 5.19 -0.43
N ILE A 51 6.60 4.07 -0.29
CA ILE A 51 6.67 3.02 -1.32
C ILE A 51 5.28 2.45 -1.65
N TRP A 52 4.42 2.23 -0.65
CA TRP A 52 3.09 1.63 -0.89
C TRP A 52 2.12 2.55 -1.64
N VAL A 53 2.40 3.86 -1.71
CA VAL A 53 1.59 4.82 -2.47
C VAL A 53 1.59 4.49 -3.97
N LEU A 54 2.72 4.02 -4.50
CA LEU A 54 2.84 3.65 -5.91
C LEU A 54 1.87 2.51 -6.31
N PRO A 55 1.82 1.37 -5.60
CA PRO A 55 0.79 0.37 -5.80
C PRO A 55 -0.64 0.90 -5.63
N ALA A 56 -0.90 1.70 -4.60
CA ALA A 56 -2.23 2.26 -4.36
C ALA A 56 -2.69 3.16 -5.51
N MET A 57 -1.80 4.00 -6.04
CA MET A 57 -2.04 4.81 -7.24
C MET A 57 -2.37 3.95 -8.46
N GLY A 58 -1.70 2.81 -8.64
CA GLY A 58 -2.01 1.86 -9.71
C GLY A 58 -3.44 1.34 -9.62
N ILE A 59 -3.87 0.92 -8.43
CA ILE A 59 -5.24 0.44 -8.20
C ILE A 59 -6.24 1.58 -8.38
N ILE A 60 -5.96 2.79 -7.88
CA ILE A 60 -6.86 3.94 -8.02
C ILE A 60 -7.01 4.37 -9.48
N LYS A 61 -5.90 4.46 -10.24
CA LYS A 61 -5.93 4.75 -11.68
C LYS A 61 -6.74 3.69 -12.42
N TRP A 62 -6.58 2.43 -12.04
CA TRP A 62 -7.41 1.37 -12.56
C TRP A 62 -8.87 1.54 -12.12
N MET A 63 -9.21 1.93 -10.90
CA MET A 63 -10.62 2.14 -10.50
C MET A 63 -11.28 3.31 -11.22
N ALA A 64 -10.55 4.41 -11.43
CA ALA A 64 -11.05 5.63 -12.03
C ALA A 64 -11.46 5.44 -13.50
N GLY A 65 -10.82 4.50 -14.21
CA GLY A 65 -11.07 4.28 -15.63
C GLY A 65 -10.61 5.45 -16.52
N PRO A 66 -10.86 5.38 -17.84
CA PRO A 66 -10.58 6.51 -18.73
C PRO A 66 -11.42 7.71 -18.29
N ARG A 67 -10.80 8.88 -18.11
CA ARG A 67 -11.54 10.12 -17.86
C ARG A 67 -12.46 10.36 -19.07
N PRO A 68 -13.78 10.51 -18.87
CA PRO A 68 -14.62 11.11 -19.92
C PRO A 68 -14.05 12.52 -20.16
N GLN A 69 -13.75 12.83 -21.42
CA GLN A 69 -13.42 14.20 -21.83
C GLN A 69 -14.65 15.08 -21.65
#